data_AF-A0A841LMJ4-F1
#
_entry.id   AF-A0A841LMJ4-F1
#
_cell.length_a   1.000
_cell.length_b   1.000
_cell.length_c   1.000
_cell.angle_alpha   90.00
_cell.angle_beta   90.00
_cell.angle_gamma   90.00
#
_symmetry.space_group_name_H-M   'P 1'
#
loop_
_entity.id
_entity.type
_entity.pdbx_description
1 polymer ?
#
loop_
_entity_poly.entity_id
_entity_poly.type
_entity_poly.pdbx_seq_one_letter_code
_entity_poly.pdbx_strand_id
1 'polypeptide(L)'
;MATYSKGANGAFSGKVGSVIGSNWRSIDYLKGLPKKSSKPSTEPQLAQRSKFALAPLYLSPIKDILNIGFKDKQLNKLTLHDHQQMFVADRELG
;
A
#
# COMPACT_ATOMS: atom_id res chain seq x y z
N MET A 1 15.09 -0.54 -6.87
CA MET A 1 13.65 -0.48 -7.23
C MET A 1 13.51 0.61 -8.27
N ALA A 2 12.83 0.34 -9.39
CA ALA A 2 12.64 1.34 -10.43
C ALA A 2 11.32 2.09 -10.20
N THR A 3 11.35 3.41 -10.27
CA THR A 3 10.15 4.25 -10.32
C THR A 3 9.61 4.27 -11.75
N TYR A 4 8.31 4.07 -11.91
CA TYR A 4 7.64 4.12 -13.20
C TYR A 4 7.11 5.54 -13.43
N SER A 5 7.54 6.17 -14.53
CA SER A 5 6.93 7.40 -15.04
C SER A 5 5.89 7.00 -16.08
N LYS A 6 4.63 7.41 -15.89
CA LYS A 6 3.46 6.97 -16.66
C LYS A 6 3.69 7.16 -18.17
N GLY A 7 3.72 6.06 -18.93
CA GLY A 7 3.62 6.07 -20.39
C GLY A 7 2.17 5.95 -20.85
N ALA A 8 1.93 5.90 -22.17
CA ALA A 8 0.59 5.86 -22.79
C ALA A 8 -0.34 4.74 -22.28
N ASN A 9 0.22 3.65 -21.73
CA ASN A 9 -0.53 2.47 -21.28
C ASN A 9 -0.91 2.51 -19.78
N GLY A 10 -0.63 3.60 -19.05
CA GLY A 10 -0.98 3.74 -17.64
C GLY A 10 -0.14 2.87 -16.69
N ALA A 11 -0.39 3.02 -15.38
CA ALA A 11 0.34 2.30 -14.33
C ALA A 11 -0.26 0.90 -14.11
N PHE A 12 0.58 -0.14 -14.23
CA PHE A 12 0.17 -1.51 -13.95
C PHE A 12 0.21 -1.79 -12.45
N SER A 13 -0.87 -2.35 -11.90
CA SER A 13 -0.94 -2.83 -10.52
C SER A 13 -1.03 -4.35 -10.50
N GLY A 14 -0.20 -5.01 -9.69
CA GLY A 14 -0.18 -6.46 -9.58
C GLY A 14 0.93 -7.11 -10.43
N LYS A 15 0.81 -8.42 -10.64
CA LYS A 15 1.82 -9.23 -11.34
C LYS A 15 1.55 -9.23 -12.85
N VAL A 16 2.51 -8.75 -13.64
CA VAL A 16 2.52 -8.85 -15.10
C VAL A 16 3.79 -9.57 -15.52
N GLY A 17 3.66 -10.84 -15.89
CA GLY A 17 4.79 -11.71 -16.23
C GLY A 17 5.86 -11.76 -15.13
N SER A 18 7.08 -11.36 -15.45
CA SER A 18 8.24 -11.33 -14.53
C SER A 18 8.32 -10.06 -13.67
N VAL A 19 7.38 -9.13 -13.82
CA VAL A 19 7.38 -7.82 -13.16
C VAL A 19 6.15 -7.68 -12.27
N ILE A 20 6.31 -7.00 -11.14
CA ILE A 20 5.24 -6.61 -10.23
C ILE A 20 5.20 -5.09 -10.16
N GLY A 21 4.04 -4.52 -10.47
CA GLY A 21 3.73 -3.11 -10.26
C GLY A 21 3.08 -2.88 -8.90
N SER A 22 3.55 -1.86 -8.18
CA SER A 22 3.01 -1.45 -6.88
C SER A 22 3.00 0.07 -6.77
N ASN A 23 1.91 0.64 -6.27
CA ASN A 23 1.83 2.08 -5.96
C ASN A 23 2.09 2.34 -4.47
N TRP A 24 2.91 3.34 -4.17
CA TRP A 24 3.03 3.88 -2.82
C TRP A 24 3.00 5.40 -2.85
N ARG A 25 2.08 6.00 -2.09
CA ARG A 25 1.87 7.46 -2.02
C ARG A 25 1.78 8.13 -3.41
N SER A 26 1.02 7.54 -4.33
CA SER A 26 0.86 8.03 -5.71
C SER A 26 2.09 7.92 -6.61
N ILE A 27 3.17 7.28 -6.14
CA ILE A 27 4.33 6.94 -6.95
C ILE A 27 4.22 5.47 -7.35
N ASP A 28 4.31 5.21 -8.64
CA ASP A 28 4.29 3.86 -9.19
C ASP A 28 5.69 3.27 -9.20
N TYR A 29 5.83 2.05 -8.69
CA TYR A 29 7.10 1.33 -8.59
C TYR A 29 6.99 0.00 -9.32
N LEU A 30 8.06 -0.36 -10.03
CA LEU A 30 8.23 -1.67 -10.64
C LEU A 30 9.30 -2.47 -9.91
N LYS A 31 8.97 -3.73 -9.63
CA LYS A 31 9.84 -4.70 -8.95
C LYS A 31 9.90 -5.97 -9.78
N GLY A 32 11.08 -6.56 -9.92
CA GLY A 32 11.21 -7.91 -10.47
C GLY A 32 10.59 -8.94 -9.52
N LEU A 33 10.03 -10.02 -10.09
CA LEU A 33 9.50 -11.12 -9.30
C LEU A 33 10.62 -11.71 -8.42
N PRO A 34 10.44 -11.80 -7.09
CA PRO A 34 11.45 -12.40 -6.23
C PRO A 34 11.58 -13.89 -6.57
N LYS A 35 12.82 -14.38 -6.66
CA LYS A 35 13.08 -15.81 -6.79
C LYS A 35 12.65 -16.50 -5.49
N LYS A 36 11.92 -17.61 -5.60
CA LYS A 36 11.59 -18.44 -4.45
C LYS A 36 12.90 -18.94 -3.82
N SER A 37 13.11 -18.63 -2.55
CA SER A 37 14.25 -19.13 -1.78
C SER A 37 13.84 -20.39 -1.03
N SER A 38 14.62 -21.47 -1.17
CA SER A 38 14.46 -22.71 -0.40
C SER A 38 15.35 -22.75 0.85
N LYS A 39 16.10 -21.69 1.13
CA LYS A 39 17.05 -21.66 2.24
C LYS A 39 16.30 -21.59 3.58
N PRO A 40 16.66 -22.41 4.58
CA PRO A 40 16.08 -22.29 5.92
C PRO A 40 16.41 -20.92 6.51
N SER A 41 15.53 -20.44 7.38
CA SER A 41 15.72 -19.13 8.02
C SER A 41 16.82 -19.23 9.06
N THR A 42 17.71 -18.23 9.11
CA THR A 42 18.80 -18.22 10.10
C THR A 42 18.26 -17.90 11.50
N GLU A 43 18.99 -18.31 12.54
CA GLU A 43 18.64 -18.03 13.94
C GLU A 43 18.32 -16.53 14.22
N PRO A 44 19.13 -15.54 13.78
CA PRO A 44 18.77 -14.14 13.98
C PRO A 44 17.50 -13.72 13.23
N GLN A 45 17.20 -14.33 12.07
CA GLN A 45 15.95 -14.08 11.35
C GLN A 45 14.74 -14.61 12.11
N LEU A 46 14.86 -15.76 12.76
CA LEU A 46 13.81 -16.32 13.61
C LEU A 46 13.56 -15.45 14.85
N ALA A 47 14.63 -15.00 15.51
CA ALA A 47 14.55 -14.08 16.64
C ALA A 47 13.88 -12.75 16.25
N GLN A 48 14.13 -12.24 15.04
CA GLN A 48 13.46 -11.03 14.57
C GLN A 48 11.97 -11.27 14.30
N ARG A 49 11.62 -12.43 13.71
CA ARG A 49 10.21 -12.80 13.46
C ARG A 49 9.45 -12.97 14.78
N SER A 50 10.04 -13.61 15.79
CA SER A 50 9.39 -13.76 17.10
C SER A 50 9.16 -12.40 17.76
N LYS A 51 10.15 -11.50 17.75
CA LYS A 51 9.98 -10.12 18.24
C LYS A 51 8.86 -9.37 17.51
N PHE A 52 8.81 -9.46 16.17
CA PHE A 52 7.75 -8.81 15.40
C PHE A 52 6.38 -9.44 15.60
N ALA A 53 6.29 -10.74 15.93
CA ALA A 53 5.03 -11.40 16.20
C ALA A 53 4.37 -10.93 17.52
N LEU A 54 5.17 -10.46 18.49
CA LEU A 54 4.66 -9.98 19.77
C LEU A 54 3.84 -8.69 19.65
N ALA A 55 4.25 -7.77 18.76
CA ALA A 55 3.56 -6.50 18.57
C ALA A 55 2.06 -6.66 18.20
N PRO A 56 1.69 -7.40 17.13
CA PRO A 56 0.27 -7.58 16.79
C PRO A 56 -0.49 -8.39 17.84
N LEU A 57 0.14 -9.32 18.56
CA LEU A 57 -0.52 -10.06 19.65
C LEU A 57 -0.92 -9.13 20.79
N TYR A 58 -0.04 -8.21 21.16
CA TYR A 58 -0.32 -7.19 22.18
C TYR A 58 -1.39 -6.19 21.73
N LEU A 59 -1.38 -5.81 20.45
CA LEU A 59 -2.33 -4.85 19.87
C LEU A 59 -3.70 -5.46 19.53
N SER A 60 -3.80 -6.79 19.43
CA SER A 60 -5.03 -7.51 19.07
C SER A 60 -6.26 -7.13 19.91
N PRO A 61 -6.23 -7.09 21.26
CA PRO A 61 -7.42 -6.79 22.07
C PRO A 61 -7.92 -5.33 21.91
N ILE A 62 -7.03 -4.38 21.60
CA ILE A 62 -7.40 -2.96 21.44
C ILE A 62 -7.93 -2.70 20.02
N LYS A 63 -7.61 -3.58 19.06
CA LYS A 63 -7.97 -3.43 17.66
C LYS A 63 -9.48 -3.35 17.44
N ASP A 64 -10.28 -4.07 18.21
CA ASP A 64 -11.75 -4.08 18.07
C ASP A 64 -12.36 -2.73 18.47
N ILE A 65 -11.85 -2.12 19.55
CA ILE A 65 -12.26 -0.79 20.01
C ILE A 65 -11.85 0.29 19.00
N LEU A 66 -10.62 0.19 18.47
CA LEU A 66 -10.13 1.11 17.43
C LEU A 66 -10.94 1.00 16.14
N ASN A 67 -11.33 -0.22 15.72
CA ASN A 67 -12.13 -0.41 14.52
C ASN A 67 -13.52 0.24 14.63
N ILE A 68 -14.11 0.32 15.82
CA ILE A 68 -15.38 1.03 16.04
C ILE A 68 -15.17 2.54 15.88
N GLY A 69 -14.11 3.11 16.46
CA GLY A 69 -13.85 4.55 16.41
C GLY A 69 -13.28 5.09 15.09
N PHE A 70 -12.69 4.25 14.25
CA PHE A 70 -12.02 4.66 13.01
C PHE A 70 -12.69 4.14 11.72
N LYS A 71 -13.83 3.45 11.81
CA LYS A 71 -14.57 2.92 10.66
C LYS A 71 -14.98 3.99 9.65
N ASP A 72 -15.29 5.20 10.10
CA ASP A 72 -15.77 6.30 9.25
C ASP A 72 -14.69 7.04 8.45
N LYS A 73 -13.39 6.86 8.78
CA LYS A 73 -12.33 7.62 8.08
C LYS A 73 -11.99 7.09 6.69
N GLN A 74 -12.58 5.98 6.25
CA GLN A 74 -12.35 5.44 4.90
C GLN A 74 -13.17 6.15 3.82
N LEU A 75 -14.05 7.10 4.16
CA LEU A 75 -14.81 7.89 3.19
C LEU A 75 -14.00 9.06 2.58
N ASN A 76 -12.89 9.49 3.19
CA ASN A 76 -12.11 10.65 2.72
C ASN A 76 -10.72 10.27 2.19
N LYS A 77 -10.68 9.35 1.22
CA LYS A 77 -9.51 9.21 0.34
C LYS A 77 -9.60 10.09 -0.91
N LEU A 78 -10.36 11.18 -0.85
CA LEU A 78 -10.21 12.28 -1.80
C LEU A 78 -8.93 13.01 -1.41
N THR A 79 -7.89 12.84 -2.22
CA THR A 79 -6.68 13.64 -2.05
C THR A 79 -7.02 15.11 -2.30
N LEU A 80 -6.28 16.05 -1.71
CA LEU A 80 -6.54 17.50 -1.91
C LEU A 80 -6.60 17.88 -3.41
N HIS A 81 -5.86 17.16 -4.26
CA HIS A 81 -5.92 17.32 -5.72
C HIS A 81 -7.28 16.89 -6.30
N ASP A 82 -7.90 15.81 -5.79
CA ASP A 82 -9.21 15.36 -6.24
C ASP A 82 -10.31 16.36 -5.83
N HIS A 83 -10.19 16.96 -4.64
CA HIS A 83 -11.07 18.04 -4.21
C HIS A 83 -10.90 19.31 -5.06
N GLN A 84 -9.67 19.65 -5.47
CA GLN A 84 -9.45 20.78 -6.39
C GLN A 84 -10.07 20.50 -7.77
N GLN A 85 -10.00 19.27 -8.28
CA GLN A 85 -10.61 18.87 -9.56
C GLN A 85 -12.14 18.94 -9.50
N MET A 86 -12.77 18.50 -8.41
CA MET A 86 -14.22 18.63 -8.19
C MET A 86 -14.66 20.10 -8.06
N PHE A 87 -13.92 20.92 -7.31
CA PHE A 87 -14.26 22.33 -7.13
C PHE A 87 -14.08 23.16 -8.42
N VAL A 88 -13.16 22.75 -9.29
CA VAL A 88 -13.01 23.33 -10.63
C VAL A 88 -14.13 22.83 -11.56
N ALA A 89 -14.47 21.54 -11.54
CA ALA A 89 -15.56 20.99 -12.34
C ALA A 89 -16.96 21.56 -11.97
N ASP A 90 -17.23 21.79 -10.69
CA ASP A 90 -18.49 22.40 -10.22
C ASP A 90 -18.59 23.91 -10.55
N ARG A 91 -17.47 24.58 -10.83
CA ARG A 91 -17.44 25.99 -11.23
C ARG A 91 -17.65 26.20 -12.73
N GLU A 92 -17.33 25.21 -13.56
CA GLU A 92 -17.47 25.27 -15.03
C GLU A 92 -18.86 24.82 -15.52
N LEU A 93 -19.73 24.34 -14.61
CA LEU A 93 -21.10 23.90 -14.91
C LEU A 93 -22.19 24.86 -14.39
N GLY A 94 -21.81 26.07 -13.97
CA GLY A 94 -22.70 27.18 -13.58
C GLY A 94 -22.75 28.30 -14.60
#